data_AF-A0A8S4QUU1-F1
#
_entry.id   AF-A0A8S4QUU1-F1
#
_cell.length_a   1.000
_cell.length_b   1.000
_cell.length_c   1.000
_cell.angle_alpha   90.00
_cell.angle_beta   90.00
_cell.angle_gamma   90.00
#
_symmetry.space_group_name_H-M   'P 1'
#
loop_
_entity.id
_entity.type
_entity.pdbx_description
1 polymer ?
#
loop_
_entity_poly.entity_id
_entity_poly.type
_entity_poly.pdbx_seq_one_letter_code
_entity_poly.pdbx_strand_id
1 'polypeptide(L)'
;GLMGWYMVKSGLEDRFQGPSDVPRVSQYRLAAHLSLAFILYSGLLAGALRVLRPFPARATFQSIKELRSTTAFAHTVKAMAFFTAVSGAFVAGLDAGLVYNSFPKMGERWVPEDILAFSPALRNFT
;
A
#
# COMPACT_ATOMS: atom_id res chain seq x y z
N GLY A 1 -9.13 2.59 14.77
CA GLY A 1 -9.36 1.86 16.03
C GLY A 1 -9.25 0.37 15.85
N LEU A 2 -10.29 -0.27 15.29
CA LEU A 2 -10.42 -1.73 15.20
C LEU A 2 -9.25 -2.43 14.48
N MET A 3 -8.82 -1.94 13.32
CA MET A 3 -7.68 -2.52 12.60
C MET A 3 -6.35 -2.40 13.34
N GLY A 4 -6.15 -1.32 14.10
CA GLY A 4 -4.96 -1.14 14.94
C GLY A 4 -4.94 -2.12 16.11
N TRP A 5 -6.08 -2.31 16.78
CA TRP A 5 -6.23 -3.33 17.82
C TRP A 5 -5.96 -4.74 17.28
N TYR A 6 -6.48 -5.05 16.09
CA TYR A 6 -6.21 -6.32 15.42
C TYR A 6 -4.71 -6.52 15.17
N MET A 7 -3.98 -5.51 14.68
CA MET A 7 -2.52 -5.59 14.51
C MET A 7 -1.76 -5.84 15.81
N VAL A 8 -2.12 -5.15 16.90
CA VAL A 8 -1.47 -5.32 18.20
C VAL A 8 -1.74 -6.71 18.75
N LYS A 9 -2.99 -7.17 18.70
CA LYS A 9 -3.36 -8.52 19.15
C LYS A 9 -2.60 -9.61 18.41
N SER A 10 -2.39 -9.50 17.08
CA SER A 10 -1.56 -10.49 16.35
C SER A 10 -0.16 -10.62 16.86
N GLY A 11 0.47 -9.50 17.23
CA GLY A 11 1.86 -9.49 17.63
C GLY A 11 2.07 -10.24 18.94
N LEU A 12 1.00 -10.41 19.73
CA LEU A 12 0.98 -11.08 21.02
C LEU A 12 0.49 -12.53 20.94
N GLU A 13 0.07 -13.02 19.76
CA GLU A 13 -0.35 -14.41 19.57
C GLU A 13 0.90 -15.33 19.49
N ASP A 14 0.90 -16.38 20.30
CA ASP A 14 2.02 -17.26 20.69
C ASP A 14 2.80 -17.92 19.54
N ARG A 15 3.68 -17.16 18.87
CA ARG A 15 4.72 -17.70 17.98
C ARG A 15 6.12 -17.62 18.58
N PHE A 16 6.22 -17.33 19.87
CA PHE A 16 7.48 -17.24 20.61
C PHE A 16 7.95 -18.66 20.95
N GLN A 17 8.85 -19.22 20.14
CA GLN A 17 9.46 -20.53 20.37
C GLN A 17 10.84 -20.41 21.06
N GLY A 18 11.36 -19.18 21.26
CA GLY A 18 12.59 -18.95 22.03
C GLY A 18 12.66 -17.62 22.80
N PRO A 19 13.66 -17.45 23.70
CA PRO A 19 13.83 -16.25 24.53
C PRO A 19 14.14 -14.95 23.76
N SER A 20 14.32 -15.03 22.43
CA SER A 20 14.76 -13.94 21.56
C SER A 20 13.81 -13.70 20.37
N ASP A 21 12.63 -14.30 20.37
CA ASP A 21 11.65 -14.08 19.30
C ASP A 21 11.06 -12.68 19.40
N VAL A 22 11.24 -11.90 18.32
CA VAL A 22 10.71 -10.55 18.21
C VAL A 22 9.23 -10.64 17.78
N PRO A 23 8.29 -9.97 18.47
CA PRO A 23 6.90 -9.89 18.04
C PRO A 23 6.82 -9.32 16.62
N ARG A 24 6.35 -10.11 15.64
CA ARG A 24 6.19 -9.66 14.26
C ARG A 24 4.72 -9.60 13.87
N VAL A 25 4.33 -8.48 13.26
CA VAL A 25 3.00 -8.33 12.67
C VAL A 25 3.05 -8.87 11.25
N SER A 26 2.05 -9.66 10.85
CA SER A 26 1.95 -10.15 9.48
C SER A 26 1.88 -8.99 8.47
N GLN A 27 2.61 -9.13 7.37
CA GLN A 27 2.61 -8.24 6.21
C GLN A 27 1.20 -7.93 5.68
N TYR A 28 0.27 -8.90 5.74
CA TYR A 28 -1.12 -8.69 5.34
C TYR A 28 -1.85 -7.71 6.25
N ARG A 29 -1.59 -7.75 7.56
CA ARG A 29 -2.19 -6.84 8.54
C ARG A 29 -1.61 -5.43 8.40
N LEU A 30 -0.30 -5.33 8.15
CA LEU A 30 0.36 -4.06 7.87
C LEU A 30 -0.21 -3.40 6.61
N ALA A 31 -0.28 -4.14 5.49
CA ALA A 31 -0.85 -3.65 4.24
C ALA A 31 -2.32 -3.25 4.37
N ALA A 32 -3.14 -4.05 5.08
CA ALA A 32 -4.54 -3.73 5.33
C ALA A 32 -4.70 -2.46 6.19
N HIS A 33 -3.84 -2.25 7.19
CA HIS A 33 -3.88 -1.04 8.03
C HIS A 33 -3.50 0.21 7.25
N LEU A 34 -2.42 0.16 6.47
CA LEU A 34 -2.03 1.28 5.61
C LEU A 34 -3.13 1.61 4.59
N SER A 35 -3.71 0.58 3.98
CA SER A 35 -4.83 0.74 3.03
C SER A 35 -6.02 1.46 3.68
N LEU A 36 -6.40 1.03 4.88
CA LEU A 36 -7.49 1.65 5.63
C LEU A 36 -7.16 3.10 6.00
N ALA A 37 -5.94 3.39 6.43
CA ALA A 37 -5.49 4.74 6.73
C ALA A 37 -5.59 5.66 5.51
N PHE A 38 -5.14 5.20 4.33
CA PHE A 38 -5.25 5.95 3.08
C PHE A 38 -6.70 6.25 2.69
N ILE A 39 -7.59 5.26 2.81
CA ILE A 39 -9.02 5.42 2.49
C ILE A 39 -9.66 6.46 3.41
N LEU A 40 -9.46 6.33 4.73
CA LEU A 40 -10.01 7.24 5.71
C LEU A 40 -9.48 8.67 5.51
N TYR A 41 -8.17 8.83 5.38
CA TYR A 41 -7.55 10.14 5.18
C TYR A 41 -8.03 10.80 3.89
N SER A 42 -8.08 10.05 2.78
CA SER A 42 -8.60 10.57 1.50
C SER A 42 -10.06 10.99 1.60
N GLY A 43 -10.89 10.22 2.31
CA GLY A 43 -12.30 10.56 2.55
C GLY A 43 -12.46 11.83 3.38
N LEU A 44 -11.70 11.96 4.47
CA LEU A 44 -11.70 13.15 5.33
C LEU A 44 -11.19 14.38 4.57
N LEU A 45 -10.09 14.25 3.82
CA LEU A 45 -9.55 15.34 3.00
C LEU A 45 -10.54 15.77 1.92
N ALA A 46 -11.16 14.82 1.21
CA ALA A 46 -12.19 15.12 0.21
C ALA A 46 -13.41 15.80 0.85
N GLY A 47 -13.83 15.35 2.03
CA GLY A 47 -14.91 15.98 2.80
C GLY A 47 -14.57 17.41 3.22
N ALA A 48 -13.38 17.62 3.79
CA ALA A 48 -12.90 18.94 4.19
C ALA A 48 -12.83 19.90 3.00
N LEU A 49 -12.32 19.45 1.85
CA LEU A 49 -12.28 20.26 0.63
C LEU A 49 -13.67 20.65 0.12
N ARG A 50 -14.67 19.77 0.23
CA ARG A 50 -16.05 20.10 -0.14
C ARG A 50 -16.66 21.18 0.75
N VAL A 51 -16.31 21.19 2.04
CA VAL A 51 -16.76 22.23 2.99
C VAL A 51 -16.04 23.56 2.74
N LEU A 52 -14.72 23.53 2.53
CA LEU A 52 -13.91 24.72 2.30
C LEU A 52 -14.11 25.33 0.90
N ARG A 53 -14.50 24.52 -0.08
CA ARG A 53 -14.74 24.91 -1.47
C ARG A 53 -16.09 24.34 -1.93
N PRO A 54 -17.21 24.95 -1.51
CA PRO A 54 -18.53 24.53 -1.97
C PRO A 54 -18.57 24.61 -3.50
N PHE A 55 -19.17 23.58 -4.12
CA PHE A 55 -19.22 23.46 -5.58
C PHE A 55 -19.87 24.71 -6.22
N PRO A 56 -19.34 25.23 -7.33
CA PRO A 56 -19.96 26.34 -8.04
C PRO A 56 -21.31 25.90 -8.65
N ALA A 57 -22.19 26.88 -8.88
CA ALA A 57 -23.56 26.66 -9.35
C ALA A 57 -23.63 25.84 -10.66
N ARG A 58 -24.82 25.27 -10.94
CA ARG A 58 -25.14 24.32 -12.03
C ARG A 58 -24.53 24.65 -13.41
N ALA A 59 -24.25 25.92 -13.70
CA ALA A 59 -23.58 26.39 -14.91
C ALA A 59 -22.13 25.89 -15.08
N THR A 60 -21.38 25.67 -13.98
CA THR A 60 -20.00 25.17 -14.06
C THR A 60 -19.92 23.69 -14.47
N PHE A 61 -20.99 22.90 -14.29
CA PHE A 61 -21.02 21.49 -14.71
C PHE A 61 -20.85 21.29 -16.22
N GLN A 62 -21.20 22.29 -17.04
CA GLN A 62 -20.96 22.27 -18.48
C GLN A 62 -19.45 22.36 -18.78
N SER A 63 -18.71 23.22 -18.06
CA SER A 63 -17.25 23.35 -18.16
C SER A 63 -16.49 22.12 -17.61
N ILE A 64 -17.07 21.38 -16.66
CA ILE A 64 -16.48 20.12 -16.12
C ILE A 64 -16.38 19.03 -17.20
N LYS A 65 -17.23 19.08 -18.24
CA LYS A 65 -17.21 18.10 -19.33
C LYS A 65 -15.89 18.16 -20.13
N GLU A 66 -15.28 19.35 -20.24
CA GLU A 66 -13.98 19.55 -20.87
C GLU A 66 -12.82 19.06 -19.98
N LEU A 67 -12.99 19.09 -18.66
CA LEU A 67 -12.02 18.55 -17.68
C LEU A 67 -12.14 17.05 -17.43
N ARG A 68 -12.96 16.32 -18.21
CA ARG A 68 -13.15 14.87 -18.03
C ARG A 68 -11.82 14.11 -18.14
N SER A 69 -10.97 14.48 -19.09
CA SER A 69 -9.65 13.87 -19.28
C SER A 69 -8.75 14.10 -18.06
N THR A 70 -8.65 15.35 -17.60
CA THR A 70 -7.87 15.72 -16.41
C THR A 70 -8.38 15.02 -15.15
N THR A 71 -9.71 14.91 -14.99
CA THR A 71 -10.33 14.23 -13.86
C THR A 71 -10.04 12.73 -13.88
N ALA A 72 -10.15 12.10 -15.06
CA ALA A 72 -9.77 10.69 -15.24
C ALA A 72 -8.29 10.47 -14.94
N PHE A 73 -7.41 11.33 -15.45
CA PHE A 73 -5.98 11.29 -15.16
C PHE A 73 -5.67 11.42 -13.66
N ALA A 74 -6.30 12.37 -12.97
CA ALA A 74 -6.15 12.53 -11.52
C ALA A 74 -6.59 11.27 -10.75
N HIS A 75 -7.70 10.63 -11.16
CA HIS A 75 -8.13 9.36 -10.58
C HIS A 75 -7.14 8.22 -10.85
N THR A 76 -6.56 8.15 -12.05
CA THR A 76 -5.53 7.16 -12.41
C THR A 76 -4.27 7.34 -11.58
N VAL A 77 -3.76 8.57 -11.46
CA VAL A 77 -2.56 8.85 -10.63
C VAL A 77 -2.83 8.51 -9.17
N LYS A 78 -4.01 8.86 -8.64
CA LYS A 78 -4.42 8.49 -7.29
C LYS A 78 -4.42 6.96 -7.09
N ALA A 79 -4.97 6.22 -8.04
CA ALA A 79 -5.01 4.76 -7.98
C ALA A 79 -3.58 4.16 -8.03
N MET A 80 -2.73 4.66 -8.92
CA MET A 80 -1.34 4.22 -9.04
C MET A 80 -0.53 4.49 -7.76
N ALA A 81 -0.70 5.67 -7.15
CA ALA A 81 -0.08 6.01 -5.87
C ALA A 81 -0.56 5.08 -4.75
N PHE A 82 -1.86 4.77 -4.70
CA PHE A 82 -2.42 3.82 -3.74
C PHE A 82 -1.83 2.42 -3.92
N PHE A 83 -1.79 1.89 -5.14
CA PHE A 83 -1.17 0.59 -5.43
C PHE A 83 0.32 0.56 -5.06
N THR A 84 1.04 1.64 -5.33
CA THR A 84 2.47 1.77 -4.96
C THR A 84 2.65 1.71 -3.44
N ALA A 85 1.83 2.45 -2.68
CA ALA A 85 1.88 2.45 -1.22
C ALA A 85 1.55 1.06 -0.64
N VAL A 86 0.53 0.37 -1.18
CA VAL A 86 0.16 -0.98 -0.75
C VAL A 86 1.26 -1.99 -1.08
N SER A 87 1.85 -1.92 -2.28
CA SER A 87 3.01 -2.74 -2.65
C SER A 87 4.19 -2.52 -1.68
N GLY A 88 4.49 -1.26 -1.35
CA GLY A 88 5.51 -0.92 -0.36
C GLY A 88 5.23 -1.50 1.03
N ALA A 89 3.97 -1.57 1.46
CA ALA A 89 3.60 -2.19 2.74
C ALA A 89 3.89 -3.70 2.76
N PHE A 90 3.70 -4.41 1.64
CA PHE A 90 4.09 -5.82 1.54
C PHE A 90 5.61 -5.99 1.57
N VAL A 91 6.35 -5.16 0.83
CA VAL A 91 7.83 -5.17 0.83
C VAL A 91 8.38 -4.92 2.23
N ALA A 92 7.84 -3.94 2.94
CA ALA A 92 8.22 -3.63 4.32
C ALA A 92 7.86 -4.77 5.30
N GLY A 93 6.70 -5.40 5.14
CA GLY A 93 6.27 -6.49 6.00
C GLY A 93 7.00 -7.81 5.77
N LEU A 94 7.59 -8.02 4.58
CA LEU A 94 8.38 -9.20 4.23
C LEU A 94 9.89 -9.01 4.45
N ASP A 95 10.32 -7.84 4.96
CA ASP A 95 11.73 -7.44 5.03
C ASP A 95 12.46 -7.53 3.66
N ALA A 96 11.73 -7.52 2.55
CA ALA A 96 12.26 -7.77 1.21
C ALA A 96 13.21 -6.66 0.73
N GLY A 97 13.08 -5.45 1.30
CA GLY A 97 14.01 -4.35 1.06
C GLY A 97 15.43 -4.60 1.60
N LEU A 98 15.62 -5.58 2.49
CA LEU A 98 16.94 -5.97 2.99
C LEU A 98 17.68 -6.92 2.03
N VAL A 99 16.96 -7.61 1.14
CA VAL A 99 17.53 -8.57 0.18
C VAL A 99 18.30 -7.84 -0.93
N TYR A 100 17.68 -6.81 -1.51
CA TYR A 100 18.27 -6.00 -2.58
C TYR A 100 18.23 -4.52 -2.22
N ASN A 101 19.32 -4.02 -1.62
CA ASN A 101 19.44 -2.64 -1.13
C ASN A 101 20.19 -1.71 -2.10
N SER A 102 20.10 -1.97 -3.39
CA SER A 102 20.70 -1.15 -4.44
C SER A 102 19.63 -0.64 -5.40
N PHE A 103 19.91 0.49 -6.05
CA PHE A 103 19.03 1.10 -7.04
C PHE A 103 19.87 1.71 -8.17
N PRO A 104 19.48 1.59 -9.46
CA PRO A 104 18.25 0.99 -9.97
C PRO A 104 18.28 -0.54 -10.17
N LYS A 105 19.46 -1.16 -10.00
CA LYS A 105 19.66 -2.61 -10.14
C LYS A 105 19.41 -3.35 -8.82
N MET A 106 19.09 -4.64 -8.89
CA MET A 106 18.97 -5.55 -7.73
C MET A 106 20.31 -6.25 -7.50
N GLY A 107 21.14 -5.68 -6.62
CA GLY A 107 22.57 -5.95 -6.55
C GLY A 107 23.29 -5.50 -7.83
N GLU A 108 24.11 -6.38 -8.39
CA GLU A 108 24.86 -6.11 -9.62
C GLU A 108 24.03 -6.28 -10.91
N ARG A 109 22.82 -6.85 -10.80
CA ARG A 109 22.02 -7.30 -11.94
C ARG A 109 20.65 -6.62 -11.99
N TRP A 110 20.06 -6.57 -13.19
CA TRP A 110 18.69 -6.07 -13.35
C TRP A 110 17.63 -7.11 -12.93
N VAL A 111 17.93 -8.38 -13.14
CA VAL A 111 17.08 -9.52 -12.77
C VAL A 111 17.94 -10.50 -11.97
N PRO A 112 17.59 -10.80 -10.71
CA PRO A 112 18.27 -11.81 -9.91
C PRO A 112 18.06 -13.22 -10.46
N GLU A 113 19.05 -14.10 -10.28
CA GLU A 113 18.97 -15.50 -10.74
C GLU A 113 18.04 -16.35 -9.86
N ASP A 114 17.81 -15.88 -8.64
CA ASP A 114 17.07 -16.51 -7.55
C ASP A 114 15.55 -16.24 -7.57
N ILE A 115 15.02 -15.52 -8.58
CA ILE A 115 13.57 -15.30 -8.75
C ILE A 115 12.77 -16.62 -8.81
N LEU A 116 13.35 -17.67 -9.40
CA LEU A 116 12.74 -19.01 -9.51
C LEU A 116 13.58 -20.06 -8.77
N ALA A 117 14.14 -19.69 -7.62
CA ALA A 117 15.00 -20.57 -6.84
C ALA A 117 14.30 -21.88 -6.41
N PHE A 118 12.98 -21.87 -6.21
CA PHE A 118 12.23 -23.06 -5.82
C PHE A 118 11.69 -23.85 -7.02
N SER A 119 11.80 -25.18 -6.97
CA SER A 119 11.17 -26.12 -7.91
C SER A 119 10.01 -26.86 -7.23
N PRO A 120 8.83 -26.99 -7.88
CA PRO A 120 8.45 -26.41 -9.17
C PRO A 120 8.27 -24.89 -9.11
N ALA A 121 8.35 -24.19 -10.25
CA ALA A 121 8.33 -22.73 -10.32
C ALA A 121 7.14 -22.06 -9.58
N LEU A 122 6.00 -22.76 -9.48
CA LEU A 122 4.82 -22.30 -8.75
C LEU A 122 5.06 -22.11 -7.24
N ARG A 123 6.00 -22.83 -6.63
CA ARG A 123 6.36 -22.66 -5.21
C ARG A 123 6.97 -21.30 -4.88
N ASN A 124 7.49 -20.58 -5.87
CA ASN A 124 7.99 -19.22 -5.63
C ASN A 124 6.83 -18.23 -5.35
N PHE A 125 5.58 -18.63 -5.64
CA PHE A 125 4.38 -17.81 -5.46
C PHE A 125 3.42 -18.30 -4.36
N THR A 126 3.72 -19.43 -3.70
CA THR A 126 2.88 -20.08 -2.68
C THR A 126 3.71 -20.53 -1.49
#